data_AF-A0A958F4D8-F1
#
_entry.id   AF-A0A958F4D8-F1
#
_cell.length_a   1.000
_cell.length_b   1.000
_cell.length_c   1.000
_cell.angle_alpha   90.00
_cell.angle_beta   90.00
_cell.angle_gamma   90.00
#
_symmetry.space_group_name_H-M   'P 1'
#
loop_
_entity.id
_entity.type
_entity.pdbx_description
1 polymer ?
#
loop_
_entity_poly.entity_id
_entity_poly.type
_entity_poly.pdbx_seq_one_letter_code
_entity_poly.pdbx_strand_id
1 'polypeptide(L)'
;MSGKRQDLIDQFRALDRRLAAQGLSPRTLAPGRDAATPFALIAEYVASQLDGTDPAREIARQLGRILDAQLENFPENIFGDFDYLAASLVRQAQEAGAEAVGLIRHTGGRIARLQEMFGCHSPIRFRYVHDFTYGYDWAKWVAKDPARRSAVRPYDPPFLDYMIARGKELYELIAQDDRKYPTLRSAAYRNPFGFSREPEDETALLRRLAREGQIPLAAWRFDAAPDWKAPYYDIRRRLAETLGIQGKQDAQ
;
A
#
# COMPACT_ATOMS: atom_id res chain seq x y z
N MET A 1 23.15 23.08 10.86
CA MET A 1 22.12 22.03 10.81
C MET A 1 20.89 22.39 9.94
N SER A 2 20.59 23.67 9.68
CA SER A 2 19.40 24.10 8.90
C SER A 2 19.34 23.59 7.44
N GLY A 3 20.47 23.57 6.70
CA GLY A 3 20.45 23.28 5.26
C GLY A 3 20.11 21.84 4.86
N LYS A 4 20.57 20.83 5.61
CA LYS A 4 20.31 19.42 5.28
C LYS A 4 18.84 19.03 5.46
N ARG A 5 18.20 19.60 6.48
CA ARG A 5 16.77 19.40 6.78
C ARG A 5 15.89 20.11 5.75
N GLN A 6 16.26 21.34 5.37
CA GLN A 6 15.52 22.08 4.34
C GLN A 6 15.55 21.34 3.00
N ASP A 7 16.72 20.87 2.58
CA ASP A 7 16.86 20.09 1.34
C ASP A 7 16.06 18.77 1.37
N LEU A 8 15.98 18.08 2.52
CA LEU A 8 15.11 16.92 2.67
C LEU A 8 13.63 17.30 2.46
N ILE A 9 13.16 18.36 3.10
CA ILE A 9 11.79 18.86 2.96
C ILE A 9 11.50 19.20 1.50
N ASP A 10 12.45 19.80 0.78
CA ASP A 10 12.27 20.17 -0.62
C ASP A 10 12.20 18.96 -1.57
N GLN A 11 12.90 17.86 -1.25
CA GLN A 11 12.76 16.58 -1.95
C GLN A 11 11.37 15.98 -1.76
N PHE A 12 10.81 16.02 -0.55
CA PHE A 12 9.45 15.55 -0.28
C PHE A 12 8.39 16.46 -0.93
N ARG A 13 8.56 17.78 -0.88
CA ARG A 13 7.68 18.73 -1.59
C ARG A 13 7.69 18.52 -3.10
N ALA A 14 8.78 18.01 -3.67
CA ALA A 14 8.80 17.64 -5.07
C ALA A 14 7.81 16.50 -5.38
N LEU A 15 7.52 15.61 -4.42
CA LEU A 15 6.51 14.56 -4.55
C LEU A 15 5.11 15.17 -4.65
N ASP A 16 4.79 16.12 -3.76
CA ASP A 16 3.51 16.84 -3.78
C ASP A 16 3.33 17.61 -5.10
N ARG A 17 4.39 18.28 -5.58
CA ARG A 17 4.37 18.98 -6.88
C ARG A 17 4.12 18.03 -8.05
N ARG A 18 4.66 16.81 -8.01
CA ARG A 18 4.42 15.79 -9.04
C ARG A 18 2.96 15.36 -9.09
N LEU A 19 2.36 15.10 -7.94
CA LEU A 19 0.93 14.80 -7.83
C LEU A 19 0.08 15.96 -8.40
N ALA A 20 0.37 17.18 -7.97
CA ALA A 20 -0.35 18.38 -8.43
C ALA A 20 -0.20 18.60 -9.95
N ALA A 21 0.99 18.36 -10.53
CA ALA A 21 1.22 18.48 -11.97
C ALA A 21 0.42 17.48 -12.81
N GLN A 22 0.01 16.35 -12.21
CA GLN A 22 -0.88 15.36 -12.84
C GLN A 22 -2.37 15.63 -12.51
N GLY A 23 -2.69 16.73 -11.83
CA GLY A 23 -4.05 17.05 -11.38
C GLY A 23 -4.57 16.11 -10.29
N LEU A 24 -3.69 15.38 -9.61
CA LEU A 24 -4.06 14.39 -8.61
C LEU A 24 -4.09 14.99 -7.20
N SER A 25 -5.14 14.67 -6.47
CA SER A 25 -5.27 14.97 -5.03
C SER A 25 -5.67 13.68 -4.32
N PRO A 26 -4.70 12.85 -3.89
CA PRO A 26 -4.99 11.56 -3.30
C PRO A 26 -5.83 11.70 -2.03
N ARG A 27 -6.86 10.87 -1.93
CA ARG A 27 -7.74 10.85 -0.75
C ARG A 27 -7.10 10.06 0.37
N THR A 28 -7.69 10.16 1.56
CA THR A 28 -7.30 9.36 2.73
C THR A 28 -8.46 8.49 3.22
N LEU A 29 -8.11 7.40 3.91
CA LEU A 29 -9.05 6.68 4.76
C LEU A 29 -9.11 7.22 6.20
N ALA A 30 -8.30 8.21 6.56
CA ALA A 30 -8.36 8.86 7.87
C ALA A 30 -9.79 9.38 8.18
N PRO A 31 -10.44 8.90 9.25
CA PRO A 31 -11.74 9.42 9.65
C PRO A 31 -11.70 10.93 9.89
N GLY A 32 -12.62 11.67 9.27
CA GLY A 32 -12.72 13.13 9.42
C GLY A 32 -11.78 13.95 8.53
N ARG A 33 -11.03 13.31 7.62
CA ARG A 33 -10.18 14.01 6.65
C ARG A 33 -10.46 13.46 5.24
N ASP A 34 -10.42 14.33 4.24
CA ASP A 34 -10.68 13.92 2.85
C ASP A 34 -9.40 13.71 2.03
N ALA A 35 -8.33 14.45 2.34
CA ALA A 35 -7.04 14.37 1.66
C ALA A 35 -6.00 13.55 2.44
N ALA A 36 -5.12 12.86 1.72
CA ALA A 36 -3.93 12.22 2.28
C ALA A 36 -2.99 13.25 2.93
N THR A 37 -2.13 12.77 3.83
CA THR A 37 -1.07 13.59 4.40
C THR A 37 -0.10 14.01 3.27
N PRO A 38 0.14 15.32 3.05
CA PRO A 38 1.13 15.76 2.07
C PRO A 38 2.52 15.23 2.41
N PHE A 39 3.32 14.93 1.39
CA PHE A 39 4.68 14.45 1.56
C PHE A 39 5.54 15.47 2.32
N ALA A 40 5.28 16.77 2.19
CA ALA A 40 5.91 17.80 3.01
C ALA A 40 5.76 17.54 4.53
N LEU A 41 4.60 17.08 5.01
CA LEU A 41 4.39 16.75 6.43
C LEU A 41 5.05 15.41 6.79
N ILE A 42 5.07 14.45 5.88
CA ILE A 42 5.84 13.21 6.05
C ILE A 42 7.33 13.54 6.20
N ALA A 43 7.84 14.54 5.48
CA ALA A 43 9.21 15.02 5.60
C ALA A 43 9.54 15.53 7.00
N GLU A 44 8.61 16.26 7.62
CA GLU A 44 8.77 16.76 9.00
C GLU A 44 8.89 15.59 9.98
N TYR A 45 8.04 14.56 9.83
CA TYR A 45 8.13 13.34 10.61
C TYR A 45 9.50 12.66 10.42
N VAL A 46 9.91 12.37 9.17
CA VAL A 46 11.18 11.71 8.88
C VAL A 46 12.37 12.53 9.40
N ALA A 47 12.36 13.86 9.22
CA ALA A 47 13.39 14.75 9.73
C ALA A 47 13.47 14.75 11.26
N SER A 48 12.33 14.66 11.96
CA SER A 48 12.30 14.58 13.44
C SER A 48 12.95 13.31 13.97
N GLN A 49 12.94 12.22 13.20
CA GLN A 49 13.42 10.91 13.61
C GLN A 49 14.87 10.63 13.20
N LEU A 50 15.32 11.23 12.09
CA LEU A 50 16.60 10.90 11.46
C LEU A 50 17.46 12.15 11.13
N ASP A 51 17.07 13.35 11.55
CA ASP A 51 17.79 14.63 11.43
C ASP A 51 18.45 14.93 10.06
N GLY A 52 17.79 14.55 8.97
CA GLY A 52 18.31 14.80 7.61
C GLY A 52 19.57 14.03 7.22
N THR A 53 19.84 12.93 7.93
CA THR A 53 20.92 11.96 7.62
C THR A 53 20.71 11.27 6.26
N ASP A 54 21.72 10.52 5.81
CA ASP A 54 21.64 9.77 4.54
C ASP A 54 20.47 8.78 4.48
N PRO A 55 20.12 8.05 5.56
CA PRO A 55 18.88 7.28 5.63
C PRO A 55 17.62 8.10 5.33
N ALA A 56 17.49 9.32 5.88
CA ALA A 56 16.32 10.17 5.63
C ALA A 56 16.18 10.53 4.15
N ARG A 57 17.31 10.85 3.49
CA ARG A 57 17.37 11.15 2.05
C ARG A 57 17.04 9.92 1.22
N GLU A 58 17.52 8.75 1.63
CA GLU A 58 17.18 7.51 0.94
C GLU A 58 15.68 7.18 1.07
N ILE A 59 15.06 7.43 2.23
CA ILE A 59 13.59 7.30 2.39
C ILE A 59 12.86 8.21 1.41
N ALA A 60 13.25 9.49 1.28
CA ALA A 60 12.64 10.40 0.31
C ALA A 60 12.71 9.85 -1.12
N ARG A 61 13.88 9.34 -1.53
CA ARG A 61 14.06 8.72 -2.86
C ARG A 61 13.18 7.49 -3.05
N GLN A 62 13.15 6.59 -2.08
CA GLN A 62 12.39 5.35 -2.20
C GLN A 62 10.88 5.59 -2.16
N LEU A 63 10.39 6.52 -1.33
CA LEU A 63 8.98 6.94 -1.38
C LEU A 63 8.62 7.55 -2.72
N GLY A 64 9.52 8.35 -3.30
CA GLY A 64 9.37 8.86 -4.66
C GLY A 64 9.24 7.74 -5.70
N ARG A 65 10.11 6.73 -5.65
CA ARG A 65 10.05 5.56 -6.57
C ARG A 65 8.78 4.75 -6.40
N ILE A 66 8.32 4.55 -5.16
CA ILE A 66 7.07 3.83 -4.87
C ILE A 66 5.87 4.63 -5.39
N LEU A 67 5.86 5.94 -5.21
CA LEU A 67 4.83 6.82 -5.75
C LEU A 67 4.77 6.71 -7.27
N ASP A 68 5.91 6.83 -7.96
CA ASP A 68 5.97 6.72 -9.42
C ASP A 68 5.43 5.36 -9.89
N ALA A 69 5.88 4.28 -9.27
CA ALA A 69 5.41 2.93 -9.59
C ALA A 69 3.90 2.77 -9.32
N GLN A 70 3.36 3.39 -8.26
CA GLN A 70 1.94 3.37 -7.96
C GLN A 70 1.12 4.15 -8.99
N LEU A 71 1.56 5.35 -9.38
CA LEU A 71 0.87 6.18 -10.36
C LEU A 71 0.82 5.51 -11.74
N GLU A 72 1.92 4.88 -12.14
CA GLU A 72 2.00 4.16 -13.40
C GLU A 72 1.13 2.89 -13.39
N ASN A 73 1.23 2.07 -12.33
CA ASN A 73 0.62 0.74 -12.32
C ASN A 73 -0.80 0.70 -11.75
N PHE A 74 -1.23 1.75 -11.03
CA PHE A 74 -2.57 1.87 -10.47
C PHE A 74 -3.14 3.27 -10.73
N PRO A 75 -3.38 3.63 -12.00
CA PRO A 75 -3.83 4.98 -12.38
C PRO A 75 -5.19 5.36 -11.77
N GLU A 76 -5.97 4.37 -11.35
CA GLU A 76 -7.28 4.57 -10.71
C GLU A 76 -7.23 4.46 -9.18
N ASN A 77 -6.04 4.36 -8.58
CA ASN A 77 -5.88 4.29 -7.14
C ASN A 77 -6.46 5.52 -6.43
N ILE A 78 -7.32 5.29 -5.43
CA ILE A 78 -8.15 6.35 -4.83
C ILE A 78 -7.43 7.01 -3.66
N PHE A 79 -6.74 6.20 -2.85
CA PHE A 79 -6.18 6.65 -1.58
C PHE A 79 -4.65 6.66 -1.56
N GLY A 80 -4.06 7.71 -0.99
CA GLY A 80 -2.61 7.96 -0.96
C GLY A 80 -2.00 8.00 0.43
N ASP A 81 -2.38 7.09 1.33
CA ASP A 81 -1.91 7.08 2.71
C ASP A 81 -0.50 6.46 2.84
N PHE A 82 0.53 7.32 2.92
CA PHE A 82 1.94 6.93 3.00
C PHE A 82 2.54 6.99 4.42
N ASP A 83 1.80 7.49 5.41
CA ASP A 83 2.29 7.80 6.76
C ASP A 83 2.94 6.57 7.44
N TYR A 84 2.23 5.44 7.48
CA TYR A 84 2.77 4.22 8.09
C TYR A 84 3.94 3.63 7.30
N LEU A 85 3.92 3.73 5.97
CA LEU A 85 5.03 3.26 5.14
C LEU A 85 6.31 4.06 5.46
N ALA A 86 6.21 5.38 5.54
CA ALA A 86 7.32 6.23 5.94
C ALA A 86 7.82 5.89 7.35
N ALA A 87 6.90 5.71 8.32
CA ALA A 87 7.25 5.27 9.67
C ALA A 87 7.92 3.89 9.71
N SER A 88 7.48 2.95 8.85
CA SER A 88 8.09 1.64 8.73
C SER A 88 9.53 1.71 8.23
N LEU A 89 9.80 2.55 7.21
CA LEU A 89 11.16 2.78 6.71
C LEU A 89 12.05 3.49 7.73
N VAL A 90 11.52 4.45 8.48
CA VAL A 90 12.25 5.11 9.59
C VAL A 90 12.64 4.09 10.66
N ARG A 91 11.70 3.25 11.09
CA ARG A 91 11.96 2.20 12.09
C ARG A 91 13.04 1.23 11.59
N GLN A 92 12.91 0.73 10.35
CA GLN A 92 13.91 -0.15 9.74
C GLN A 92 15.30 0.51 9.69
N ALA A 93 15.36 1.82 9.39
CA ALA A 93 16.61 2.58 9.41
C ALA A 93 17.24 2.62 10.82
N GLN A 94 16.43 2.90 11.85
CA GLN A 94 16.89 2.95 13.23
C GLN A 94 17.38 1.58 13.73
N GLU A 95 16.67 0.50 13.37
CA GLU A 95 17.04 -0.88 13.73
C GLU A 95 18.32 -1.35 13.01
N ALA A 96 18.55 -0.92 11.76
CA ALA A 96 19.68 -1.36 10.95
C ALA A 96 21.01 -0.62 11.18
N GLY A 97 20.98 0.56 11.79
CA GLY A 97 22.19 1.34 12.08
C GLY A 97 22.99 1.67 10.82
N ALA A 98 24.25 1.20 10.73
CA ALA A 98 25.14 1.48 9.61
C ALA A 98 24.61 0.97 8.25
N GLU A 99 23.82 -0.10 8.24
CA GLU A 99 23.27 -0.71 7.02
C GLU A 99 21.94 -0.07 6.57
N ALA A 100 21.48 0.98 7.25
CA ALA A 100 20.17 1.59 7.04
C ALA A 100 19.90 1.98 5.58
N VAL A 101 20.85 2.65 4.92
CA VAL A 101 20.68 3.09 3.53
C VAL A 101 20.47 1.90 2.58
N GLY A 102 21.25 0.83 2.75
CA GLY A 102 21.12 -0.39 1.96
C GLY A 102 19.78 -1.07 2.17
N LEU A 103 19.36 -1.20 3.43
CA LEU A 103 18.06 -1.80 3.79
C LEU A 103 16.88 -1.00 3.22
N ILE A 104 16.87 0.33 3.39
CA ILE A 104 15.80 1.21 2.88
C ILE A 104 15.70 1.09 1.36
N ARG A 105 16.84 1.11 0.66
CA ARG A 105 16.89 0.95 -0.80
C ARG A 105 16.28 -0.37 -1.25
N HIS A 106 16.63 -1.45 -0.54
CA HIS A 106 16.15 -2.79 -0.86
C HIS A 106 14.66 -2.95 -0.59
N THR A 107 14.20 -2.52 0.59
CA THR A 107 12.77 -2.51 0.97
C THR A 107 11.96 -1.67 -0.02
N GLY A 108 12.40 -0.44 -0.32
CA GLY A 108 11.73 0.43 -1.26
C GLY A 108 11.67 -0.12 -2.69
N GLY A 109 12.77 -0.70 -3.17
CA GLY A 109 12.84 -1.36 -4.46
C GLY A 109 11.87 -2.56 -4.57
N ARG A 110 11.75 -3.37 -3.51
CA ARG A 110 10.79 -4.48 -3.46
C ARG A 110 9.35 -3.98 -3.51
N ILE A 111 9.02 -2.92 -2.78
CA ILE A 111 7.66 -2.34 -2.79
C ILE A 111 7.32 -1.81 -4.18
N ALA A 112 8.22 -1.04 -4.81
CA ALA A 112 8.01 -0.55 -6.18
C ALA A 112 7.82 -1.72 -7.17
N ARG A 113 8.63 -2.78 -7.05
CA ARG A 113 8.48 -3.99 -7.86
C ARG A 113 7.13 -4.68 -7.65
N LEU A 114 6.60 -4.70 -6.43
CA LEU A 114 5.26 -5.23 -6.18
C LEU A 114 4.18 -4.40 -6.90
N GLN A 115 4.35 -3.08 -7.03
CA GLN A 115 3.40 -2.26 -7.80
C GLN A 115 3.36 -2.70 -9.27
N GLU A 116 4.53 -2.87 -9.89
CA GLU A 116 4.67 -3.38 -11.27
C GLU A 116 4.06 -4.78 -11.42
N MET A 117 4.30 -5.64 -10.44
CA MET A 117 3.89 -7.05 -10.54
C MET A 117 2.38 -7.23 -10.48
N PHE A 118 1.69 -6.42 -9.66
CA PHE A 118 0.25 -6.59 -9.37
C PHE A 118 -0.64 -5.62 -10.13
N GLY A 119 -0.11 -4.51 -10.64
CA GLY A 119 -0.89 -3.46 -11.28
C GLY A 119 -1.26 -3.71 -12.74
N CYS A 120 -1.73 -2.65 -13.39
CA CYS A 120 -2.49 -2.71 -14.63
C CYS A 120 -1.68 -3.20 -15.85
N HIS A 121 -0.35 -3.06 -15.84
CA HIS A 121 0.53 -3.51 -16.91
C HIS A 121 0.91 -4.99 -16.82
N SER A 122 0.49 -5.69 -15.76
CA SER A 122 0.77 -7.11 -15.55
C SER A 122 -0.43 -8.01 -15.92
N PRO A 123 -0.22 -9.33 -16.09
CA PRO A 123 -1.33 -10.29 -16.17
C PRO A 123 -2.23 -10.37 -14.93
N ILE A 124 -1.71 -9.95 -13.75
CA ILE A 124 -2.50 -9.92 -12.51
C ILE A 124 -3.57 -8.83 -12.58
N ARG A 125 -3.19 -7.63 -13.04
CA ARG A 125 -4.07 -6.51 -13.39
C ARG A 125 -5.09 -6.14 -12.29
N PHE A 126 -4.61 -5.89 -11.07
CA PHE A 126 -5.46 -5.31 -10.02
C PHE A 126 -5.65 -3.81 -10.22
N ARG A 127 -6.84 -3.32 -9.87
CA ARG A 127 -7.22 -1.90 -10.03
C ARG A 127 -6.60 -0.98 -8.99
N TYR A 128 -6.41 -1.50 -7.77
CA TYR A 128 -5.96 -0.72 -6.61
C TYR A 128 -4.91 -1.49 -5.82
N VAL A 129 -4.01 -0.75 -5.16
CA VAL A 129 -3.02 -1.31 -4.22
C VAL A 129 -3.53 -1.37 -2.77
N HIS A 130 -4.80 -1.01 -2.54
CA HIS A 130 -5.39 -0.86 -1.21
C HIS A 130 -5.20 -2.06 -0.28
N ASP A 131 -5.27 -3.30 -0.79
CA ASP A 131 -5.11 -4.51 0.05
C ASP A 131 -3.70 -4.63 0.63
N PHE A 132 -2.69 -4.19 -0.11
CA PHE A 132 -1.31 -4.11 0.36
C PHE A 132 -1.13 -2.91 1.31
N THR A 133 -1.58 -1.72 0.90
CA THR A 133 -1.44 -0.47 1.67
C THR A 133 -2.09 -0.54 3.05
N TYR A 134 -3.29 -1.10 3.13
CA TYR A 134 -4.08 -1.20 4.36
C TYR A 134 -3.91 -2.53 5.09
N GLY A 135 -2.90 -3.31 4.72
CA GLY A 135 -2.46 -4.48 5.47
C GLY A 135 -3.37 -5.70 5.39
N TYR A 136 -4.31 -5.76 4.44
CA TYR A 136 -5.16 -6.94 4.23
C TYR A 136 -4.35 -8.16 3.79
N ASP A 137 -3.42 -7.98 2.85
CA ASP A 137 -2.53 -9.06 2.41
C ASP A 137 -1.63 -9.55 3.54
N TRP A 138 -1.08 -8.61 4.32
CA TRP A 138 -0.27 -8.91 5.50
C TRP A 138 -1.07 -9.68 6.56
N ALA A 139 -2.25 -9.18 6.95
CA ALA A 139 -3.09 -9.82 7.95
C ALA A 139 -3.47 -11.25 7.55
N LYS A 140 -3.86 -11.43 6.28
CA LYS A 140 -4.18 -12.75 5.72
C LYS A 140 -2.97 -13.69 5.73
N TRP A 141 -1.77 -13.18 5.45
CA TRP A 141 -0.54 -13.97 5.46
C TRP A 141 -0.14 -14.39 6.88
N VAL A 142 -0.23 -13.49 7.85
CA VAL A 142 0.05 -13.78 9.26
C VAL A 142 -0.96 -14.79 9.81
N ALA A 143 -2.26 -14.60 9.56
CA ALA A 143 -3.33 -15.46 10.05
C ALA A 143 -3.19 -16.94 9.62
N LYS A 144 -2.49 -17.22 8.50
CA LYS A 144 -2.24 -18.60 8.04
C LYS A 144 -1.19 -19.36 8.86
N ASP A 145 -0.29 -18.65 9.54
CA ASP A 145 0.75 -19.25 10.40
C ASP A 145 1.17 -18.24 11.49
N PRO A 146 0.30 -17.97 12.48
CA PRO A 146 0.57 -16.94 13.47
C PRO A 146 1.81 -17.22 14.32
N ALA A 147 2.10 -18.50 14.59
CA ALA A 147 3.23 -18.92 15.41
C ALA A 147 4.57 -18.43 14.83
N ARG A 148 4.72 -18.43 13.50
CA ARG A 148 5.96 -17.99 12.83
C ARG A 148 5.92 -16.53 12.35
N ARG A 149 4.73 -15.96 12.12
CA ARG A 149 4.58 -14.70 11.38
C ARG A 149 4.08 -13.53 12.21
N SER A 150 3.57 -13.75 13.42
CA SER A 150 2.98 -12.69 14.25
C SER A 150 3.95 -11.56 14.64
N ALA A 151 5.26 -11.81 14.63
CA ALA A 151 6.28 -10.80 14.89
C ALA A 151 6.67 -9.97 13.66
N VAL A 152 6.28 -10.40 12.45
CA VAL A 152 6.61 -9.70 11.20
C VAL A 152 5.60 -8.59 10.96
N ARG A 153 6.05 -7.35 10.76
CA ARG A 153 5.19 -6.19 10.54
C ARG A 153 4.91 -5.98 9.04
N PRO A 154 3.91 -5.16 8.69
CA PRO A 154 3.74 -4.73 7.32
C PRO A 154 5.02 -4.07 6.78
N TYR A 155 5.36 -4.41 5.54
CA TYR A 155 6.56 -3.95 4.82
C TYR A 155 7.92 -4.44 5.35
N ASP A 156 7.94 -5.32 6.35
CA ASP A 156 9.19 -5.98 6.75
C ASP A 156 9.64 -6.98 5.67
N PRO A 157 10.97 -7.22 5.51
CA PRO A 157 11.50 -8.05 4.44
C PRO A 157 10.84 -9.44 4.26
N PRO A 158 10.55 -10.23 5.32
CA PRO A 158 9.94 -11.55 5.16
C PRO A 158 8.56 -11.51 4.49
N PHE A 159 7.77 -10.47 4.78
CA PHE A 159 6.46 -10.29 4.15
C PHE A 159 6.60 -9.87 2.68
N LEU A 160 7.53 -8.97 2.36
CA LEU A 160 7.78 -8.54 0.99
C LEU A 160 8.29 -9.70 0.12
N ASP A 161 9.18 -10.54 0.65
CA ASP A 161 9.66 -11.74 -0.05
C ASP A 161 8.53 -12.72 -0.33
N TYR A 162 7.63 -12.92 0.64
CA TYR A 162 6.41 -13.70 0.43
C TYR A 162 5.52 -13.10 -0.68
N MET A 163 5.31 -11.78 -0.69
CA MET A 163 4.46 -11.14 -1.72
C MET A 163 5.06 -11.27 -3.11
N ILE A 164 6.39 -11.17 -3.24
CA ILE A 164 7.08 -11.37 -4.53
C ILE A 164 6.93 -12.82 -4.99
N ALA A 165 7.15 -13.79 -4.10
CA ALA A 165 6.94 -15.21 -4.43
C ALA A 165 5.49 -15.46 -4.85
N ARG A 166 4.53 -14.90 -4.12
CA ARG A 166 3.10 -15.02 -4.44
C ARG A 166 2.75 -14.41 -5.79
N GLY A 167 3.34 -13.28 -6.15
CA GLY A 167 3.15 -12.67 -7.46
C GLY A 167 3.67 -13.56 -8.60
N LYS A 168 4.81 -14.24 -8.41
CA LYS A 168 5.34 -15.22 -9.39
C LYS A 168 4.41 -16.42 -9.53
N GLU A 169 3.94 -16.99 -8.43
CA GLU A 169 2.94 -18.08 -8.45
C GLU A 169 1.68 -17.65 -9.22
N LEU A 170 1.21 -16.41 -9.04
CA LEU A 170 0.05 -15.91 -9.78
C LEU A 170 0.32 -15.81 -11.28
N TYR A 171 1.51 -15.41 -11.71
CA TYR A 171 1.87 -15.43 -13.13
C TYR A 171 1.84 -16.84 -13.70
N GLU A 172 2.36 -17.82 -12.98
CA GLU A 172 2.33 -19.23 -13.39
C GLU A 172 0.89 -19.76 -13.50
N LEU A 173 0.05 -19.48 -12.51
CA LEU A 173 -1.38 -19.87 -12.52
C LEU A 173 -2.13 -19.23 -13.68
N ILE A 174 -1.89 -17.93 -13.95
CA ILE A 174 -2.53 -17.22 -15.06
C ILE A 174 -2.07 -17.75 -16.41
N ALA A 175 -0.77 -18.04 -16.55
CA ALA A 175 -0.22 -18.62 -17.77
C ALA A 175 -0.78 -20.02 -18.08
N GLN A 176 -1.22 -20.75 -17.05
CA GLN A 176 -1.88 -22.06 -17.16
C GLN A 176 -3.41 -21.95 -17.32
N ASP A 177 -3.96 -20.74 -17.39
CA ASP A 177 -5.40 -20.47 -17.42
C ASP A 177 -6.16 -21.16 -16.25
N ASP A 178 -5.57 -21.10 -15.05
CA ASP A 178 -6.14 -21.71 -13.85
C ASP A 178 -7.60 -21.28 -13.63
N ARG A 179 -8.45 -22.21 -13.17
CA ARG A 179 -9.88 -21.97 -12.97
C ARG A 179 -10.19 -20.75 -12.08
N LYS A 180 -9.34 -20.49 -11.08
CA LYS A 180 -9.49 -19.34 -10.17
C LYS A 180 -8.80 -18.09 -10.70
N TYR A 181 -7.74 -18.25 -11.49
CA TYR A 181 -6.97 -17.16 -12.07
C TYR A 181 -6.86 -17.28 -13.60
N PRO A 182 -7.99 -17.23 -14.33
CA PRO A 182 -7.94 -17.35 -15.79
C PRO A 182 -7.29 -16.13 -16.42
N THR A 183 -6.85 -16.26 -17.66
CA THR A 183 -6.41 -15.13 -18.48
C THR A 183 -7.58 -14.18 -18.72
N LEU A 184 -7.34 -12.88 -18.54
CA LEU A 184 -8.36 -11.86 -18.79
C LEU A 184 -8.55 -11.67 -20.29
N ARG A 185 -9.80 -11.81 -20.76
CA ARG A 185 -10.15 -11.65 -22.18
C ARG A 185 -10.30 -10.20 -22.63
N SER A 186 -10.28 -9.25 -21.69
CA SER A 186 -10.48 -7.83 -21.94
C SER A 186 -9.50 -7.00 -21.10
N ALA A 187 -9.48 -5.69 -21.33
CA ALA A 187 -8.74 -4.73 -20.52
C ALA A 187 -9.33 -4.53 -19.09
N ALA A 188 -10.28 -5.36 -18.66
CA ALA A 188 -10.86 -5.31 -17.32
C ALA A 188 -9.81 -5.57 -16.23
N TYR A 189 -10.14 -5.15 -15.00
CA TYR A 189 -9.34 -5.47 -13.83
C TYR A 189 -9.79 -6.79 -13.20
N ARG A 190 -8.84 -7.54 -12.64
CA ARG A 190 -9.17 -8.75 -11.90
C ARG A 190 -9.82 -8.38 -10.56
N ASN A 191 -10.98 -8.96 -10.28
CA ASN A 191 -11.66 -8.82 -9.00
C ASN A 191 -11.82 -10.19 -8.33
N PRO A 192 -11.00 -10.54 -7.32
CA PRO A 192 -11.14 -11.80 -6.60
C PRO A 192 -12.27 -11.79 -5.55
N PHE A 193 -13.01 -10.69 -5.41
CA PHE A 193 -14.08 -10.53 -4.42
C PHE A 193 -15.46 -10.73 -5.04
N GLY A 194 -16.42 -11.18 -4.21
CA GLY A 194 -17.82 -11.34 -4.62
C GLY A 194 -18.65 -10.05 -4.63
N PHE A 195 -18.00 -8.88 -4.51
CA PHE A 195 -18.64 -7.56 -4.49
C PHE A 195 -17.93 -6.60 -5.42
N SER A 196 -18.62 -5.54 -5.86
CA SER A 196 -18.08 -4.53 -6.77
C SER A 196 -16.84 -3.82 -6.21
N ARG A 197 -15.92 -3.48 -7.12
CA ARG A 197 -14.72 -2.67 -6.86
C ARG A 197 -14.73 -1.41 -7.74
N GLU A 198 -15.91 -0.94 -8.14
CA GLU A 198 -16.04 0.38 -8.76
C GLU A 198 -15.64 1.48 -7.77
N PRO A 199 -15.15 2.65 -8.23
CA PRO A 199 -14.50 3.62 -7.35
C PRO A 199 -15.39 4.14 -6.23
N GLU A 200 -16.67 4.35 -6.50
CA GLU A 200 -17.68 4.81 -5.54
C GLU A 200 -17.92 3.75 -4.46
N ASP A 201 -18.10 2.50 -4.87
CA ASP A 201 -18.33 1.35 -3.98
C ASP A 201 -17.10 1.09 -3.09
N GLU A 202 -15.91 1.06 -3.71
CA GLU A 202 -14.65 0.89 -3.00
C GLU A 202 -14.44 2.01 -1.97
N THR A 203 -14.73 3.24 -2.36
CA THR A 203 -14.65 4.40 -1.47
C THR A 203 -15.62 4.27 -0.30
N ALA A 204 -16.89 3.95 -0.58
CA ALA A 204 -17.93 3.84 0.44
C ALA A 204 -17.58 2.74 1.45
N LEU A 205 -17.19 1.57 0.94
CA LEU A 205 -16.80 0.40 1.75
C LEU A 205 -15.59 0.71 2.63
N LEU A 206 -14.47 1.13 2.04
CA LEU A 206 -13.23 1.35 2.78
C LEU A 206 -13.36 2.52 3.78
N ARG A 207 -14.06 3.60 3.45
CA ARG A 207 -14.33 4.68 4.41
C ARG A 207 -15.24 4.24 5.55
N ARG A 208 -16.18 3.32 5.32
CA ARG A 208 -17.01 2.79 6.39
C ARG A 208 -16.21 1.88 7.32
N LEU A 209 -15.38 0.99 6.76
CA LEU A 209 -14.47 0.15 7.53
C LEU A 209 -13.48 0.96 8.36
N ALA A 210 -12.88 2.01 7.77
CA ALA A 210 -11.95 2.89 8.47
C ALA A 210 -12.61 3.62 9.65
N ARG A 211 -13.85 4.11 9.48
CA ARG A 211 -14.64 4.72 10.56
C ARG A 211 -14.97 3.75 11.69
N GLU A 212 -15.19 2.49 11.37
CA GLU A 212 -15.50 1.44 12.36
C GLU A 212 -14.24 0.77 12.95
N GLY A 213 -13.04 1.21 12.59
CA GLY A 213 -11.79 0.61 13.06
C GLY A 213 -11.54 -0.80 12.52
N GLN A 214 -12.14 -1.16 11.39
CA GLN A 214 -12.12 -2.49 10.78
C GLN A 214 -11.12 -2.59 9.61
N ILE A 215 -10.04 -1.82 9.69
CA ILE A 215 -8.91 -1.88 8.76
C ILE A 215 -7.72 -2.52 9.49
N PRO A 216 -7.02 -3.51 8.90
CA PRO A 216 -5.85 -4.14 9.55
C PRO A 216 -4.75 -3.15 9.91
N LEU A 217 -4.53 -2.17 9.04
CA LEU A 217 -3.52 -1.14 9.22
C LEU A 217 -4.11 0.24 8.87
N ALA A 218 -4.19 1.11 9.88
CA ALA A 218 -4.50 2.53 9.68
C ALA A 218 -3.32 3.24 9.02
N ALA A 219 -3.12 3.04 7.71
CA ALA A 219 -1.93 3.48 6.97
C ALA A 219 -1.72 5.00 6.97
N TRP A 220 -2.76 5.78 7.29
CA TRP A 220 -2.75 7.24 7.45
C TRP A 220 -2.20 7.73 8.80
N ARG A 221 -1.66 6.82 9.62
CA ARG A 221 -1.04 7.13 10.91
C ARG A 221 0.40 6.63 10.97
N PHE A 222 1.32 7.48 11.41
CA PHE A 222 2.71 7.11 11.65
C PHE A 222 2.86 6.07 12.79
N ASP A 223 2.00 6.15 13.79
CA ASP A 223 2.03 5.35 15.03
C ASP A 223 1.05 4.17 15.01
N ALA A 224 0.53 3.78 13.84
CA ALA A 224 -0.47 2.73 13.75
C ALA A 224 0.04 1.41 14.35
N ALA A 225 -0.86 0.68 15.00
CA ALA A 225 -0.63 -0.69 15.46
C ALA A 225 -1.34 -1.65 14.50
N PRO A 226 -0.62 -2.36 13.59
CA PRO A 226 -1.24 -3.33 12.71
C PRO A 226 -1.87 -4.47 13.51
N ASP A 227 -3.08 -4.86 13.12
CA ASP A 227 -3.78 -6.02 13.67
C ASP A 227 -4.14 -7.01 12.57
N TRP A 228 -3.84 -8.28 12.80
CA TRP A 228 -4.14 -9.39 11.89
C TRP A 228 -5.24 -10.31 12.42
N LYS A 229 -5.64 -10.15 13.69
CA LYS A 229 -6.48 -11.12 14.40
C LYS A 229 -7.92 -11.10 13.93
N ALA A 230 -8.43 -9.96 13.47
CA ALA A 230 -9.81 -9.85 13.03
C ALA A 230 -10.05 -10.61 11.71
N PRO A 231 -11.26 -11.17 11.49
CA PRO A 231 -11.62 -11.84 10.24
C PRO A 231 -11.98 -10.81 9.14
N TYR A 232 -11.00 -10.01 8.75
CA TYR A 232 -11.19 -8.84 7.88
C TYR A 232 -11.87 -9.13 6.54
N TYR A 233 -11.65 -10.32 5.96
CA TYR A 233 -12.34 -10.72 4.72
C TYR A 233 -13.85 -10.85 4.93
N ASP A 234 -14.29 -11.46 6.03
CA ASP A 234 -15.70 -11.63 6.33
C ASP A 234 -16.35 -10.31 6.75
N ILE A 235 -15.62 -9.48 7.47
CA ILE A 235 -16.06 -8.13 7.84
C ILE A 235 -16.32 -7.29 6.58
N ARG A 236 -15.37 -7.25 5.63
CA ARG A 236 -15.53 -6.55 4.34
C ARG A 236 -16.74 -7.03 3.57
N ARG A 237 -16.92 -8.35 3.47
CA ARG A 237 -18.03 -8.97 2.74
C ARG A 237 -19.39 -8.59 3.34
N ARG A 238 -19.57 -8.78 4.64
CA ARG A 238 -20.83 -8.44 5.33
C ARG A 238 -21.17 -6.97 5.22
N LEU A 239 -20.16 -6.11 5.28
CA LEU A 239 -20.37 -4.67 5.15
C LEU A 239 -20.72 -4.28 3.70
N ALA A 240 -20.09 -4.91 2.70
CA ALA A 240 -20.47 -4.71 1.30
C ALA A 240 -21.95 -5.10 1.07
N GLU A 241 -22.40 -6.23 1.64
CA GLU A 241 -23.80 -6.65 1.62
C GLU A 241 -24.72 -5.61 2.27
N THR A 242 -24.36 -5.12 3.47
CA THR A 242 -25.12 -4.08 4.18
C THR A 242 -25.23 -2.77 3.39
N LEU A 243 -24.19 -2.42 2.64
CA LEU A 243 -24.15 -1.22 1.79
C LEU A 243 -24.81 -1.43 0.42
N GLY A 244 -25.31 -2.62 0.11
CA GLY A 244 -25.89 -2.93 -1.20
C GLY A 244 -24.86 -3.01 -2.33
N ILE A 245 -23.57 -3.16 -2.01
CA ILE A 245 -22.48 -3.25 -2.99
C ILE A 245 -22.46 -4.68 -3.55
N GLN A 246 -23.09 -4.86 -4.70
CA GLN A 246 -23.20 -6.16 -5.38
C GLN A 246 -22.05 -6.36 -6.35
N GLY A 247 -21.54 -7.59 -6.48
CA GLY A 247 -20.61 -7.94 -7.54
C GLY A 247 -21.29 -7.86 -8.90
N LYS A 248 -20.55 -7.49 -9.95
CA LYS A 248 -21.02 -7.77 -11.30
C LYS A 248 -21.15 -9.29 -11.42
N GLN A 249 -22.37 -9.77 -11.69
CA GLN A 249 -22.56 -11.12 -12.19
C GLN A 249 -21.95 -11.15 -13.58
N ASP A 250 -20.68 -11.54 -13.69
CA ASP A 250 -20.12 -11.77 -15.02
C ASP A 250 -20.89 -12.94 -15.64
N ALA A 251 -21.63 -12.64 -16.71
CA ALA A 251 -22.17 -13.64 -17.61
C ALA A 251 -21.01 -14.53 -18.09
N GLN A 252 -21.19 -15.84 -17.92
CA GLN A 252 -20.25 -16.89 -18.34
C GLN A 252 -19.81 -16.75 -19.80
#